data_AF-A0A2E9V955-F1
#
_entry.id   AF-A0A2E9V955-F1
#
_cell.length_a   1.000
_cell.length_b   1.000
_cell.length_c   1.000
_cell.angle_alpha   90.00
_cell.angle_beta   90.00
_cell.angle_gamma   90.00
#
_symmetry.space_group_name_H-M   'P 1'
#
loop_
_entity.id
_entity.type
_entity.pdbx_description
1 polymer ?
#
loop_
_entity_poly.entity_id
_entity_poly.type
_entity_poly.pdbx_seq_one_letter_code
_entity_poly.pdbx_strand_id
1 'polypeptide(L)'
;MANSTFSGPVRSKGGFKVINEASGTGAITETGFSVNSTGQLISLGCRKIQTFAVSLAGTNAATTTYTDADVLVELGQLNADHPDDLVTASKFFIHKVVVGITTAAASDANSLASLQLSATSGTATNTAISSGTEIVGAGVASFNPRISATDSVTEVDINLDDTAGNFHVFEPNISAAIASNNLYMCAGDACDTALTAFRATVEIEYTVY
;
A
#
# COMPACT_ATOMS: atom_id res chain seq x y z
N MET A 1 -20.42 40.83 -30.47
CA MET A 1 -19.37 39.80 -30.60
C MET A 1 -20.07 38.46 -30.74
N ALA A 2 -19.86 37.74 -31.83
CA ALA A 2 -20.50 36.45 -32.06
C ALA A 2 -19.93 35.42 -31.07
N ASN A 3 -20.80 34.77 -30.30
CA ASN A 3 -20.44 33.61 -29.49
C ASN A 3 -20.38 32.41 -30.45
N SER A 4 -19.27 32.22 -31.14
CA SER A 4 -19.07 31.04 -31.98
C SER A 4 -18.84 29.83 -31.09
N THR A 5 -19.78 28.90 -31.06
CA THR A 5 -19.58 27.58 -30.45
C THR A 5 -18.45 26.88 -31.20
N PHE A 6 -17.30 26.71 -30.55
CA PHE A 6 -16.18 25.96 -31.12
C PHE A 6 -16.56 24.49 -31.26
N SER A 7 -16.43 23.94 -32.47
CA SER A 7 -16.62 22.52 -32.74
C SER A 7 -15.28 21.91 -33.16
N GLY A 8 -14.59 21.32 -32.20
CA GLY A 8 -13.29 20.68 -32.33
C GLY A 8 -12.78 20.23 -30.95
N PRO A 9 -11.74 19.38 -30.87
CA PRO A 9 -11.15 19.00 -29.60
C PRO A 9 -10.56 20.24 -28.89
N VAL A 10 -11.06 20.54 -27.69
CA VAL A 10 -10.50 21.59 -26.83
C VAL A 10 -9.17 21.10 -26.28
N ARG A 11 -8.08 21.78 -26.63
CA ARG A 11 -6.76 21.57 -26.02
C ARG A 11 -6.58 22.62 -24.93
N SER A 12 -6.19 22.20 -23.73
CA SER A 12 -5.93 23.12 -22.63
C SER A 12 -4.80 24.09 -23.01
N LYS A 13 -5.09 25.40 -22.97
CA LYS A 13 -4.08 26.42 -23.22
C LYS A 13 -3.29 26.63 -21.93
N GLY A 14 -2.15 25.94 -21.82
CA GLY A 14 -1.32 25.90 -20.60
C GLY A 14 -1.41 24.59 -19.79
N GLY A 15 -2.03 23.54 -20.33
CA GLY A 15 -2.24 22.28 -19.61
C GLY A 15 -3.50 22.29 -18.72
N PHE A 16 -3.97 21.11 -18.30
CA PHE A 16 -5.01 20.99 -17.25
C PHE A 16 -4.42 21.32 -15.86
N LYS A 17 -3.09 21.41 -15.78
CA LYS A 17 -2.26 21.74 -14.61
C LYS A 17 -0.88 22.23 -15.07
N VAL A 18 -0.23 23.08 -14.26
CA VAL A 18 1.19 23.45 -14.44
C VAL A 18 2.05 22.24 -14.06
N ILE A 19 2.73 21.65 -15.05
CA ILE A 19 3.70 20.57 -14.86
C ILE A 19 5.08 21.19 -14.60
N ASN A 20 5.82 20.69 -13.62
CA ASN A 20 7.17 21.18 -13.33
C ASN A 20 8.16 20.50 -14.28
N GLU A 21 8.84 21.28 -15.11
CA GLU A 21 9.99 20.84 -15.91
C GLU A 21 11.27 21.28 -15.20
N ALA A 22 12.12 20.32 -14.83
CA ALA A 22 13.40 20.61 -14.22
C ALA A 22 14.32 21.36 -15.21
N SER A 23 14.65 22.60 -14.89
CA SER A 23 15.54 23.43 -15.70
C SER A 23 16.94 22.82 -15.75
N GLY A 24 17.29 22.18 -16.87
CA GLY A 24 18.60 21.59 -17.12
C GLY A 24 18.56 20.12 -17.54
N THR A 25 17.52 19.37 -17.15
CA THR A 25 17.36 17.96 -17.54
C THR A 25 16.13 17.71 -18.40
N GLY A 26 15.16 18.63 -18.40
CA GLY A 26 13.88 18.45 -19.08
C GLY A 26 13.00 17.38 -18.41
N ALA A 27 13.34 16.96 -17.19
CA ALA A 27 12.54 16.00 -16.45
C ALA A 27 11.20 16.63 -16.05
N ILE A 28 10.10 15.99 -16.42
CA ILE A 28 8.75 16.40 -16.06
C ILE A 28 8.37 15.71 -14.76
N THR A 29 8.05 16.49 -13.73
CA THR A 29 7.54 16.01 -12.44
C THR A 29 6.10 16.51 -12.27
N GLU A 30 5.18 15.60 -12.00
CA GLU A 30 3.75 15.90 -11.80
C GLU A 30 3.36 15.63 -10.34
N THR A 31 3.17 16.70 -9.56
CA THR A 31 2.84 16.64 -8.14
C THR A 31 1.35 16.93 -7.91
N GLY A 32 0.50 15.89 -7.87
CA GLY A 32 -0.90 15.99 -7.40
C GLY A 32 -2.01 15.53 -8.36
N PHE A 33 -1.72 15.16 -9.61
CA PHE A 33 -2.57 14.23 -10.36
C PHE A 33 -1.68 13.29 -11.15
N SER A 34 -1.55 12.04 -10.71
CA SER A 34 -0.65 11.09 -11.33
C SER A 34 -1.38 9.79 -11.63
N VAL A 35 -1.24 9.32 -12.87
CA VAL A 35 -1.47 7.93 -13.25
C VAL A 35 -0.14 7.42 -13.74
N ASN A 36 0.45 6.44 -13.06
CA ASN A 36 1.73 5.90 -13.50
C ASN A 36 1.55 5.05 -14.77
N SER A 37 2.63 4.81 -15.52
CA SER A 37 2.59 4.10 -16.80
C SER A 37 2.10 2.65 -16.71
N THR A 38 2.15 2.07 -15.51
CA THR A 38 1.64 0.71 -15.23
C THR A 38 0.17 0.70 -14.80
N GLY A 39 -0.45 1.87 -14.57
CA GLY A 39 -1.82 1.99 -14.07
C GLY A 39 -2.00 1.56 -12.62
N GLN A 40 -0.92 1.28 -11.90
CA GLN A 40 -0.94 0.79 -10.51
C GLN A 40 -1.21 1.91 -9.49
N LEU A 41 -0.95 3.16 -9.84
CA LEU A 41 -1.18 4.31 -8.98
C LEU A 41 -2.15 5.29 -9.65
N ILE A 42 -3.15 5.73 -8.87
CA ILE A 42 -3.94 6.92 -9.15
C ILE A 42 -3.77 7.88 -7.97
N SER A 43 -3.30 9.10 -8.23
CA SER A 43 -3.17 10.18 -7.24
C SER A 43 -4.12 11.32 -7.59
N LEU A 44 -4.89 11.77 -6.59
CA LEU A 44 -5.86 12.88 -6.65
C LEU A 44 -5.55 13.87 -5.51
N GLY A 45 -4.71 14.86 -5.79
CA GLY A 45 -4.10 15.71 -4.76
C GLY A 45 -3.25 14.87 -3.81
N CYS A 46 -3.55 14.94 -2.52
CA CYS A 46 -2.90 14.14 -1.48
C CYS A 46 -3.44 12.71 -1.39
N ARG A 47 -4.66 12.42 -1.87
CA ARG A 47 -5.30 11.10 -1.76
C ARG A 47 -4.84 10.20 -2.91
N LYS A 48 -4.55 8.94 -2.62
CA LYS A 48 -3.99 7.97 -3.55
C LYS A 48 -4.66 6.61 -3.39
N ILE A 49 -4.77 5.90 -4.51
CA ILE A 49 -5.10 4.48 -4.57
C ILE A 49 -3.92 3.82 -5.28
N GLN A 50 -3.27 2.87 -4.60
CA GLN A 50 -2.12 2.16 -5.15
C GLN A 50 -2.29 0.66 -5.00
N THR A 51 -1.94 -0.07 -6.05
CA THR A 51 -2.05 -1.53 -6.12
C THR A 51 -0.69 -2.20 -6.19
N PHE A 52 -0.58 -3.34 -5.51
CA PHE A 52 0.62 -4.17 -5.45
C PHE A 52 0.25 -5.63 -5.74
N ALA A 53 1.11 -6.30 -6.50
CA ALA A 53 1.01 -7.74 -6.67
C ALA A 53 1.78 -8.43 -5.53
N VAL A 54 1.16 -9.41 -4.90
CA VAL A 54 1.80 -10.26 -3.88
C VAL A 54 2.13 -11.59 -4.51
N SER A 55 3.39 -12.01 -4.36
CA SER A 55 3.82 -13.37 -4.70
C SER A 55 4.80 -13.88 -3.67
N LEU A 56 4.44 -14.98 -3.01
CA LEU A 56 5.33 -15.67 -2.08
C LEU A 56 6.15 -16.78 -2.76
N ALA A 57 6.18 -16.84 -4.10
CA ALA A 57 6.89 -17.88 -4.84
C ALA A 57 8.40 -17.89 -4.56
N GLY A 58 8.98 -16.73 -4.25
CA GLY A 58 10.41 -16.53 -4.01
C GLY A 58 10.83 -16.70 -2.55
N THR A 59 9.92 -17.07 -1.64
CA THR A 59 10.26 -17.26 -0.23
C THR A 59 10.98 -18.59 0.00
N ASN A 60 11.62 -18.73 1.16
CA ASN A 60 12.28 -19.97 1.58
C ASN A 60 11.41 -20.80 2.55
N ALA A 61 10.11 -20.50 2.60
CA ALA A 61 9.15 -21.14 3.50
C ALA A 61 9.12 -22.66 3.34
N ALA A 62 9.30 -23.17 2.12
CA ALA A 62 9.32 -24.62 1.84
C ALA A 62 10.33 -25.43 2.68
N THR A 63 11.35 -24.78 3.27
CA THR A 63 12.37 -25.43 4.10
C THR A 63 12.60 -24.73 5.44
N THR A 64 11.83 -23.69 5.76
CA THR A 64 12.11 -22.79 6.89
C THR A 64 10.81 -22.30 7.51
N THR A 65 10.69 -22.40 8.83
CA THR A 65 9.58 -21.80 9.56
C THR A 65 9.85 -20.31 9.76
N TYR A 66 8.83 -19.49 9.54
CA TYR A 66 8.85 -18.06 9.78
C TYR A 66 8.30 -17.79 11.18
N THR A 67 8.87 -16.82 11.88
CA THR A 67 8.36 -16.34 13.18
C THR A 67 7.55 -15.07 13.01
N ASP A 68 6.85 -14.66 14.07
CA ASP A 68 6.07 -13.42 14.06
C ASP A 68 6.92 -12.22 13.61
N ALA A 69 6.29 -11.37 12.79
CA ALA A 69 6.86 -10.20 12.13
C ALA A 69 8.02 -10.46 11.15
N ASP A 70 8.37 -11.73 10.85
CA ASP A 70 9.33 -12.02 9.79
C ASP A 70 8.79 -11.61 8.42
N VAL A 71 9.63 -10.97 7.62
CA VAL A 71 9.26 -10.55 6.27
C VAL A 71 8.95 -11.76 5.40
N LEU A 72 7.73 -11.82 4.86
CA LEU A 72 7.39 -12.73 3.78
C LEU A 72 7.92 -12.17 2.46
N VAL A 73 7.57 -10.92 2.15
CA VAL A 73 7.96 -10.25 0.91
C VAL A 73 7.91 -8.72 1.04
N GLU A 74 8.82 -8.02 0.36
CA GLU A 74 8.73 -6.58 0.10
C GLU A 74 7.92 -6.36 -1.19
N LEU A 75 6.83 -5.59 -1.10
CA LEU A 75 5.91 -5.36 -2.22
C LEU A 75 6.29 -4.14 -3.07
N GLY A 76 6.98 -3.17 -2.47
CA GLY A 76 7.37 -1.93 -3.13
C GLY A 76 7.22 -0.73 -2.18
N GLN A 77 6.99 0.45 -2.75
CA GLN A 77 6.88 1.69 -1.98
C GLN A 77 5.54 2.39 -2.18
N LEU A 78 4.99 2.94 -1.09
CA LEU A 78 3.93 3.93 -1.16
C LEU A 78 4.49 5.24 -1.75
N ASN A 79 3.71 5.87 -2.63
CA ASN A 79 4.06 7.17 -3.20
C ASN A 79 3.88 8.29 -2.12
N ALA A 80 4.97 8.96 -1.78
CA ALA A 80 5.02 10.05 -0.80
C ALA A 80 4.85 11.47 -1.39
N ASP A 81 4.63 11.59 -2.71
CA ASP A 81 4.49 12.87 -3.38
C ASP A 81 3.22 13.59 -2.90
N HIS A 82 3.28 14.90 -2.76
CA HIS A 82 2.11 15.72 -2.45
C HIS A 82 2.19 17.02 -3.24
N PRO A 83 1.07 17.73 -3.47
CA PRO A 83 1.10 19.03 -4.13
C PRO A 83 1.98 20.04 -3.35
N ASP A 84 2.82 20.77 -4.07
CA ASP A 84 3.84 21.66 -3.50
C ASP A 84 3.26 22.86 -2.69
N ASP A 85 2.05 23.31 -3.03
CA ASP A 85 1.39 24.46 -2.38
C ASP A 85 0.59 24.11 -1.11
N LEU A 86 0.70 22.87 -0.64
CA LEU A 86 0.05 22.40 0.59
C LEU A 86 1.04 22.37 1.75
N VAL A 87 0.52 22.15 2.95
CA VAL A 87 1.35 21.94 4.14
C VAL A 87 2.28 20.76 3.87
N THR A 88 3.57 20.92 4.21
CA THR A 88 4.59 19.90 3.97
C THR A 88 4.19 18.59 4.63
N ALA A 89 4.10 17.54 3.81
CA ALA A 89 3.70 16.25 4.30
C ALA A 89 4.74 15.60 5.21
N SER A 90 4.26 14.92 6.24
CA SER A 90 5.05 14.12 7.19
C SER A 90 4.43 12.76 7.50
N LYS A 91 3.16 12.53 7.14
CA LYS A 91 2.43 11.30 7.42
C LYS A 91 1.72 10.72 6.19
N PHE A 92 1.66 9.39 6.15
CA PHE A 92 0.59 8.69 5.46
C PHE A 92 -0.58 8.54 6.42
N PHE A 93 -1.79 8.72 5.94
CA PHE A 93 -3.01 8.27 6.61
C PHE A 93 -3.64 7.17 5.76
N ILE A 94 -3.64 5.94 6.26
CA ILE A 94 -4.15 4.76 5.55
C ILE A 94 -5.64 4.64 5.84
N HIS A 95 -6.49 4.87 4.83
CA HIS A 95 -7.95 4.80 4.98
C HIS A 95 -8.42 3.35 4.92
N LYS A 96 -7.97 2.64 3.88
CA LYS A 96 -8.48 1.33 3.52
C LYS A 96 -7.41 0.47 2.89
N VAL A 97 -7.44 -0.81 3.21
CA VAL A 97 -6.64 -1.84 2.53
C VAL A 97 -7.53 -3.00 2.13
N VAL A 98 -7.43 -3.42 0.88
CA VAL A 98 -8.15 -4.59 0.36
C VAL A 98 -7.14 -5.60 -0.16
N VAL A 99 -7.21 -6.82 0.33
CA VAL A 99 -6.38 -7.94 -0.12
C VAL A 99 -7.28 -8.93 -0.85
N GLY A 100 -7.20 -8.93 -2.19
CA GLY A 100 -7.91 -9.89 -3.03
C GLY A 100 -7.05 -11.13 -3.26
N ILE A 101 -7.44 -12.26 -2.67
CA ILE A 101 -6.69 -13.51 -2.78
C ILE A 101 -6.97 -14.14 -4.14
N THR A 102 -5.92 -14.38 -4.92
CA THR A 102 -6.01 -15.03 -6.24
C THR A 102 -5.56 -16.48 -6.20
N THR A 103 -4.75 -16.84 -5.21
CA THR A 103 -4.34 -18.21 -4.92
C THR A 103 -4.04 -18.29 -3.43
N ALA A 104 -4.75 -19.14 -2.70
CA ALA A 104 -4.53 -19.37 -1.27
C ALA A 104 -3.15 -20.00 -1.03
N ALA A 105 -2.59 -19.79 0.15
CA ALA A 105 -1.58 -20.69 0.67
C ALA A 105 -2.25 -22.05 0.89
N ALA A 106 -1.59 -23.13 0.48
CA ALA A 106 -2.10 -24.49 0.68
C ALA A 106 -1.63 -25.01 2.04
N SER A 107 -1.69 -24.17 3.09
CA SER A 107 -1.19 -24.51 4.42
C SER A 107 -2.20 -25.39 5.17
N ASP A 108 -1.68 -26.28 6.01
CA ASP A 108 -2.45 -27.04 7.00
C ASP A 108 -2.46 -26.36 8.38
N ALA A 109 -1.68 -25.27 8.54
CA ALA A 109 -1.65 -24.40 9.71
C ALA A 109 -2.07 -22.97 9.34
N ASN A 110 -2.87 -22.34 10.22
CA ASN A 110 -3.45 -20.99 10.07
C ASN A 110 -2.37 -19.94 9.76
N SER A 111 -2.08 -19.75 8.48
CA SER A 111 -1.01 -18.87 8.01
C SER A 111 -1.51 -17.44 7.99
N LEU A 112 -1.11 -16.69 9.00
CA LEU A 112 -1.53 -15.31 9.20
C LEU A 112 -0.45 -14.35 8.72
N ALA A 113 -0.88 -13.21 8.19
CA ALA A 113 0.02 -12.15 7.78
C ALA A 113 -0.48 -10.76 8.15
N SER A 114 0.47 -9.84 8.30
CA SER A 114 0.25 -8.41 8.45
C SER A 114 0.84 -7.65 7.26
N LEU A 115 0.42 -6.40 7.09
CA LEU A 115 1.11 -5.45 6.21
C LEU A 115 1.78 -4.38 7.06
N GLN A 116 3.04 -4.11 6.76
CA GLN A 116 3.84 -3.15 7.51
C GLN A 116 4.57 -2.17 6.59
N LEU A 117 4.74 -0.95 7.09
CA LEU A 117 5.54 0.09 6.48
C LEU A 117 6.87 0.26 7.21
N SER A 118 7.97 0.27 6.46
CA SER A 118 9.32 0.40 7.01
C SER A 118 10.12 1.50 6.32
N ALA A 119 11.01 2.15 7.07
CA ALA A 119 11.98 3.08 6.52
C ALA A 119 13.14 2.38 5.77
N THR A 120 13.32 1.07 6.03
CA THR A 120 14.37 0.26 5.43
C THR A 120 13.80 -0.57 4.29
N SER A 121 14.34 -0.43 3.09
CA SER A 121 14.10 -1.31 1.93
C SER A 121 15.09 -2.48 1.93
N GLY A 122 14.74 -3.58 1.29
CA GLY A 122 15.61 -4.75 1.11
C GLY A 122 15.75 -5.63 2.35
N THR A 123 14.80 -5.56 3.29
CA THR A 123 14.79 -6.51 4.42
C THR A 123 14.55 -7.91 3.87
N ALA A 124 15.47 -8.83 4.17
CA ALA A 124 15.44 -10.17 3.60
C ALA A 124 14.22 -10.97 4.06
N THR A 125 13.77 -11.90 3.23
CA THR A 125 12.72 -12.86 3.63
C THR A 125 13.19 -13.67 4.84
N ASN A 126 12.26 -14.00 5.74
CA ASN A 126 12.54 -14.66 7.02
C ASN A 126 13.48 -13.86 7.94
N THR A 127 13.30 -12.53 7.95
CA THR A 127 13.97 -11.62 8.87
C THR A 127 12.97 -10.60 9.38
N ALA A 128 12.89 -10.43 10.69
CA ALA A 128 11.99 -9.47 11.31
C ALA A 128 12.32 -8.03 10.90
N ILE A 129 11.26 -7.23 10.68
CA ILE A 129 11.41 -5.78 10.53
C ILE A 129 11.71 -5.17 11.91
N SER A 130 12.80 -4.42 12.03
CA SER A 130 13.26 -3.88 13.31
C SER A 130 12.40 -2.76 13.91
N SER A 131 11.58 -2.09 13.10
CA SER A 131 10.74 -0.95 13.51
C SER A 131 9.67 -0.60 12.46
N GLY A 132 8.90 -1.60 12.02
CA GLY A 132 7.79 -1.42 11.09
C GLY A 132 6.61 -0.71 11.75
N THR A 133 5.82 0.01 10.97
CA THR A 133 4.47 0.45 11.34
C THR A 133 3.48 -0.51 10.70
N GLU A 134 2.81 -1.32 11.51
CA GLU A 134 1.73 -2.18 11.02
C GLU A 134 0.54 -1.34 10.58
N ILE A 135 0.05 -1.61 9.36
CA ILE A 135 -1.08 -0.92 8.75
C ILE A 135 -2.26 -1.86 8.48
N VAL A 136 -2.04 -3.17 8.54
CA VAL A 136 -3.07 -4.22 8.54
C VAL A 136 -2.61 -5.34 9.46
N GLY A 137 -3.49 -5.81 10.33
CA GLY A 137 -3.26 -6.95 11.22
C GLY A 137 -3.56 -6.65 12.70
N ALA A 138 -3.38 -7.65 13.56
CA ALA A 138 -3.77 -7.58 14.97
C ALA A 138 -2.97 -6.57 15.80
N GLY A 139 -1.81 -6.11 15.32
CA GLY A 139 -1.03 -5.06 15.98
C GLY A 139 -1.49 -3.64 15.63
N VAL A 140 -2.43 -3.48 14.69
CA VAL A 140 -2.95 -2.16 14.29
C VAL A 140 -3.81 -1.55 15.40
N ALA A 141 -3.37 -0.41 15.93
CA ALA A 141 -4.19 0.46 16.76
C ALA A 141 -5.13 1.29 15.87
N SER A 142 -6.17 0.64 15.33
CA SER A 142 -7.08 1.25 14.35
C SER A 142 -7.83 2.44 14.94
N PHE A 143 -8.23 3.38 14.09
CA PHE A 143 -8.99 4.56 14.50
C PHE A 143 -10.47 4.37 14.20
N ASN A 144 -11.31 4.56 15.21
CA ASN A 144 -12.75 4.47 15.09
C ASN A 144 -13.33 5.84 14.64
N PRO A 145 -13.84 5.95 13.40
CA PRO A 145 -14.30 7.24 12.85
C PRO A 145 -15.58 7.74 13.52
N ARG A 146 -16.33 6.88 14.23
CA ARG A 146 -17.57 7.28 14.92
C ARG A 146 -17.29 8.06 16.19
N ILE A 147 -16.22 7.73 16.90
CA ILE A 147 -15.87 8.33 18.20
C ILE A 147 -14.60 9.17 18.16
N SER A 148 -13.88 9.17 17.04
CA SER A 148 -12.63 9.90 16.84
C SER A 148 -11.53 9.49 17.84
N ALA A 149 -11.41 8.21 18.12
CA ALA A 149 -10.43 7.64 19.05
C ALA A 149 -9.96 6.26 18.55
N THR A 150 -8.92 5.70 19.18
CA THR A 150 -8.50 4.32 18.94
C THR A 150 -9.67 3.36 19.16
N ASP A 151 -9.82 2.39 18.28
CA ASP A 151 -10.89 1.41 18.35
C ASP A 151 -10.71 0.50 19.57
N SER A 152 -11.82 0.00 20.11
CA SER A 152 -11.79 -0.94 21.24
C SER A 152 -11.76 -2.40 20.79
N VAL A 153 -11.68 -2.65 19.49
CA VAL A 153 -11.63 -3.97 18.87
C VAL A 153 -10.30 -4.10 18.14
N THR A 154 -9.67 -5.25 18.31
CA THR A 154 -8.45 -5.61 17.59
C THR A 154 -8.80 -6.05 16.17
N GLU A 155 -8.10 -5.51 15.18
CA GLU A 155 -8.21 -5.96 13.79
C GLU A 155 -7.72 -7.41 13.67
N VAL A 156 -8.18 -8.15 12.65
CA VAL A 156 -7.68 -9.51 12.40
C VAL A 156 -6.47 -9.48 11.49
N ASP A 157 -5.62 -10.49 11.57
CA ASP A 157 -4.59 -10.71 10.56
C ASP A 157 -5.18 -11.19 9.23
N ILE A 158 -4.42 -11.02 8.16
CA ILE A 158 -4.74 -11.58 6.85
C ILE A 158 -4.60 -13.10 6.92
N ASN A 159 -5.68 -13.83 6.70
CA ASN A 159 -5.64 -15.27 6.56
C ASN A 159 -5.18 -15.64 5.13
N LEU A 160 -3.96 -16.14 5.00
CA LEU A 160 -3.35 -16.55 3.73
C LEU A 160 -3.98 -17.84 3.17
N ASP A 161 -4.61 -18.65 4.01
CA ASP A 161 -5.27 -19.91 3.63
C ASP A 161 -6.71 -19.70 3.16
N ASP A 162 -7.21 -18.46 3.22
CA ASP A 162 -8.56 -18.16 2.77
C ASP A 162 -8.69 -18.40 1.26
N THR A 163 -9.89 -18.86 0.87
CA THR A 163 -10.15 -19.42 -0.46
C THR A 163 -9.89 -18.38 -1.55
N ALA A 164 -9.24 -18.80 -2.64
CA ALA A 164 -9.03 -17.95 -3.81
C ALA A 164 -10.36 -17.36 -4.32
N GLY A 165 -10.37 -16.05 -4.55
CA GLY A 165 -11.55 -15.26 -4.90
C GLY A 165 -12.16 -14.51 -3.71
N ASN A 166 -11.78 -14.81 -2.47
CA ASN A 166 -12.17 -14.05 -1.29
C ASN A 166 -11.30 -12.80 -1.08
N PHE A 167 -11.79 -11.94 -0.17
CA PHE A 167 -11.18 -10.66 0.15
C PHE A 167 -11.04 -10.49 1.65
N HIS A 168 -9.90 -9.97 2.06
CA HIS A 168 -9.78 -9.29 3.35
C HIS A 168 -9.93 -7.79 3.13
N VAL A 169 -10.73 -7.13 3.97
CA VAL A 169 -11.04 -5.71 3.85
C VAL A 169 -10.83 -5.05 5.20
N PHE A 170 -9.95 -4.07 5.22
CA PHE A 170 -9.53 -3.36 6.43
C PHE A 170 -9.77 -1.87 6.25
N GLU A 171 -10.21 -1.20 7.31
CA GLU A 171 -10.37 0.26 7.39
C GLU A 171 -9.61 0.78 8.61
N PRO A 172 -8.26 0.65 8.61
CA PRO A 172 -7.45 0.84 9.81
C PRO A 172 -7.44 2.30 10.26
N ASN A 173 -7.61 3.26 9.33
CA ASN A 173 -7.61 4.70 9.61
C ASN A 173 -6.39 5.15 10.45
N ILE A 174 -5.22 4.56 10.15
CA ILE A 174 -3.99 4.71 10.93
C ILE A 174 -2.99 5.64 10.25
N SER A 175 -2.16 6.30 11.06
CA SER A 175 -1.07 7.16 10.59
C SER A 175 0.28 6.44 10.60
N ALA A 176 1.05 6.58 9.52
CA ALA A 176 2.44 6.14 9.43
C ALA A 176 3.35 7.31 9.03
N ALA A 177 4.64 7.24 9.34
CA ALA A 177 5.60 8.26 8.89
C ALA A 177 5.84 8.16 7.37
N ILE A 178 5.92 9.29 6.64
CA ILE A 178 6.23 9.22 5.19
C ILE A 178 7.61 8.63 4.89
N ALA A 179 8.54 8.73 5.86
CA ALA A 179 9.85 8.10 5.77
C ALA A 179 9.77 6.57 5.82
N SER A 180 8.68 6.01 6.35
CA SER A 180 8.37 4.59 6.33
C SER A 180 7.43 4.31 5.16
N ASN A 181 7.98 4.24 3.95
CA ASN A 181 7.18 4.05 2.74
C ASN A 181 7.38 2.68 2.08
N ASN A 182 8.33 1.86 2.53
CA ASN A 182 8.53 0.51 1.99
C ASN A 182 7.47 -0.42 2.58
N LEU A 183 6.64 -1.00 1.72
CA LEU A 183 5.55 -1.89 2.06
C LEU A 183 6.04 -3.34 2.08
N TYR A 184 5.81 -4.00 3.21
CA TYR A 184 6.11 -5.39 3.42
C TYR A 184 4.85 -6.16 3.80
N MET A 185 4.80 -7.41 3.38
CA MET A 185 3.94 -8.41 4.02
C MET A 185 4.81 -9.23 4.97
N CYS A 186 4.37 -9.35 6.22
CA CYS A 186 5.07 -10.07 7.28
C CYS A 186 4.21 -11.20 7.82
N ALA A 187 4.82 -12.23 8.38
CA ALA A 187 4.12 -13.27 9.12
C ALA A 187 3.49 -12.67 10.39
N GLY A 188 2.27 -13.08 10.74
CA GLY A 188 1.58 -12.68 11.97
C GLY A 188 1.66 -13.72 13.10
N ASP A 189 2.12 -14.93 12.78
CA ASP A 189 2.49 -16.00 13.72
C ASP A 189 3.42 -16.98 12.98
N ALA A 190 3.76 -18.10 13.61
CA ALA A 190 4.48 -19.20 12.98
C ALA A 190 3.74 -19.70 11.71
N CYS A 191 4.26 -19.32 10.54
CA CYS A 191 3.71 -19.75 9.26
C CYS A 191 4.42 -21.03 8.76
N ASP A 192 3.66 -21.98 8.22
CA ASP A 192 4.19 -23.27 7.76
C ASP A 192 4.84 -23.19 6.35
N THR A 193 5.38 -24.31 5.90
CA THR A 193 6.18 -24.46 4.68
C THR A 193 5.43 -24.25 3.35
N ALA A 194 4.09 -24.21 3.36
CA ALA A 194 3.25 -24.16 2.15
C ALA A 194 2.89 -22.76 1.61
N LEU A 195 3.56 -21.70 2.07
CA LEU A 195 3.25 -20.31 1.65
C LEU A 195 3.53 -20.01 0.18
N THR A 196 4.42 -20.76 -0.48
CA THR A 196 4.94 -20.41 -1.81
C THR A 196 3.89 -20.37 -2.92
N ALA A 197 2.72 -20.98 -2.70
CA ALA A 197 1.58 -20.92 -3.60
C ALA A 197 0.84 -19.58 -3.55
N PHE A 198 0.91 -18.84 -2.43
CA PHE A 198 0.07 -17.67 -2.20
C PHE A 198 0.27 -16.56 -3.24
N ARG A 199 -0.83 -16.04 -3.78
CA ARG A 199 -0.88 -14.91 -4.72
C ARG A 199 -2.05 -14.02 -4.36
N ALA A 200 -1.83 -12.71 -4.34
CA ALA A 200 -2.89 -11.73 -4.09
C ALA A 200 -2.64 -10.41 -4.83
N THR A 201 -3.67 -9.59 -4.90
CA THR A 201 -3.54 -8.16 -5.19
C THR A 201 -3.90 -7.38 -3.93
N VAL A 202 -3.02 -6.45 -3.54
CA VAL A 202 -3.27 -5.53 -2.43
C VAL A 202 -3.58 -4.16 -3.02
N GLU A 203 -4.73 -3.59 -2.68
CA GLU A 203 -5.07 -2.19 -2.96
C GLU A 203 -5.03 -1.40 -1.65
N ILE A 204 -4.35 -0.26 -1.66
CA ILE A 204 -4.23 0.64 -0.51
C ILE A 204 -4.76 2.00 -0.92
N GLU A 205 -5.75 2.48 -0.19
CA GLU A 205 -6.22 3.85 -0.26
C GLU A 205 -5.66 4.65 0.91
N TYR A 206 -4.94 5.73 0.60
CA TYR A 206 -4.26 6.54 1.60
C TYR A 206 -4.19 8.02 1.22
N THR A 207 -3.98 8.90 2.19
CA THR A 207 -3.66 10.31 1.97
C THR A 207 -2.26 10.62 2.48
N VAL A 208 -1.54 11.51 1.78
CA VAL A 208 -0.27 12.09 2.23
C VAL A 208 -0.52 13.46 2.84
N TYR A 209 -0.24 13.61 4.15
CA TYR A 209 -0.52 14.78 4.98
C TYR A 209 0.72 15.35 5.64
#